data_AF-A0A1Q5G6F0-F1
#
_entry.id   AF-A0A1Q5G6F0-F1
#
_cell.length_a   1.000
_cell.length_b   1.000
_cell.length_c   1.000
_cell.angle_alpha   90.00
_cell.angle_beta   90.00
_cell.angle_gamma   90.00
#
_symmetry.space_group_name_H-M   'P 1'
#
loop_
_entity.id
_entity.type
_entity.pdbx_description
1 polymer ?
#
loop_
_entity_poly.entity_id
_entity_poly.type
_entity_poly.pdbx_seq_one_letter_code
_entity_poly.pdbx_strand_id
1 'polypeptide(L)'
;MGHCDLTVLQPPFDADPLTCTRALAANDPLRAAEFAASFGTVEAILEDLGPRSSLDVPHPDRRADLDVVQAGAWGHVLGICDPALADNGNDTPLLYEAQALRERFPDARVVGRVHFHAGADHTEDIVWLPDGAMFHASGWPGDEPFVIGGDPDAVISSLGLTTEVLENAGLYLDEDEPNETEWSALATLALGPADPWNRPDVQTQAFRVGHTGSAVRAMEHLYFI
;
A
#
# COMPACT_ATOMS: atom_id res chain seq x y z
N MET A 1 -0.90 -7.22 -12.46
CA MET A 1 -1.54 -7.92 -11.32
C MET A 1 -1.81 -6.82 -10.32
N GLY A 2 -3.07 -6.56 -10.00
CA GLY A 2 -3.41 -5.42 -9.16
C GLY A 2 -2.90 -5.62 -7.74
N HIS A 3 -2.60 -4.52 -7.05
CA HIS A 3 -2.18 -4.50 -5.65
C HIS A 3 -3.00 -3.43 -4.93
N CYS A 4 -3.32 -3.64 -3.67
CA CYS A 4 -4.12 -2.72 -2.85
C CYS A 4 -3.54 -2.75 -1.44
N ASP A 5 -2.25 -2.45 -1.31
CA ASP A 5 -1.49 -2.62 -0.09
C ASP A 5 -1.18 -1.31 0.62
N LEU A 6 -1.20 -1.36 1.95
CA LEU A 6 -0.79 -0.27 2.84
C LEU A 6 0.08 -0.84 3.96
N THR A 7 1.25 -0.23 4.13
CA THR A 7 2.33 -0.72 4.98
C THR A 7 2.72 0.34 6.01
N VAL A 8 2.89 -0.09 7.26
CA VAL A 8 3.49 0.70 8.35
C VAL A 8 4.84 0.09 8.69
N LEU A 9 5.90 0.81 8.37
CA LEU A 9 7.27 0.47 8.76
C LEU A 9 7.65 1.32 9.98
N GLN A 10 7.75 0.69 11.13
CA GLN A 10 8.09 1.35 12.40
C GLN A 10 9.61 1.44 12.60
N PRO A 11 10.12 2.40 13.39
CA PRO A 11 11.54 2.44 13.72
C PRO A 11 11.95 1.18 14.52
N PRO A 12 13.23 0.79 14.45
CA PRO A 12 14.30 1.52 13.80
C PRO A 12 14.42 1.20 12.29
N PHE A 13 14.81 2.19 11.48
CA PHE A 13 14.97 2.07 10.02
C PHE A 13 16.36 1.54 9.64
N ASP A 14 16.90 0.61 10.42
CA ASP A 14 18.32 0.19 10.41
C ASP A 14 18.76 -0.56 9.14
N ALA A 15 17.87 -0.68 8.16
CA ALA A 15 18.17 -1.17 6.83
C ALA A 15 18.50 0.04 5.95
N ASP A 16 19.76 0.16 5.52
CA ASP A 16 20.04 0.88 4.28
C ASP A 16 19.18 0.26 3.17
N PRO A 17 18.27 1.04 2.54
CA PRO A 17 17.39 0.55 1.50
C PRO A 17 18.15 -0.13 0.34
N LEU A 18 19.44 0.19 0.17
CA LEU A 18 20.26 -0.26 -0.94
C LEU A 18 21.10 -1.51 -0.62
N THR A 19 21.28 -1.86 0.65
CA THR A 19 22.25 -2.92 1.04
C THR A 19 21.74 -3.94 2.04
N CYS A 20 20.60 -3.73 2.69
CA CYS A 20 20.11 -4.69 3.68
C CYS A 20 19.39 -5.87 3.01
N THR A 21 19.95 -7.07 3.05
CA THR A 21 19.28 -8.30 2.58
C THR A 21 18.60 -9.08 3.71
N ARG A 22 18.34 -8.43 4.85
CA ARG A 22 17.80 -9.13 6.02
C ARG A 22 16.40 -9.64 5.71
N ALA A 23 16.24 -10.97 5.79
CA ALA A 23 14.92 -11.58 5.71
C ALA A 23 13.99 -10.93 6.75
N LEU A 24 12.76 -10.63 6.34
CA LEU A 24 11.72 -10.19 7.26
C LEU A 24 11.52 -11.24 8.36
N ALA A 25 11.13 -10.80 9.54
CA ALA A 25 10.75 -11.74 10.59
C ALA A 25 9.59 -12.62 10.11
N ALA A 26 9.42 -13.80 10.71
CA ALA A 26 8.22 -14.61 10.44
C ALA A 26 6.96 -13.82 10.82
N ASN A 27 5.88 -14.02 10.05
CA ASN A 27 4.59 -13.39 10.33
C ASN A 27 4.11 -13.77 11.73
N ASP A 28 3.63 -12.79 12.49
CA ASP A 28 2.91 -12.96 13.75
C ASP A 28 1.39 -12.88 13.48
N PRO A 29 0.67 -14.03 13.45
CA PRO A 29 -0.74 -14.04 13.09
C PRO A 29 -1.64 -13.27 14.06
N LEU A 30 -1.27 -13.20 15.34
CA LEU A 30 -2.06 -12.47 16.33
C LEU A 30 -1.95 -10.97 16.10
N ARG A 31 -0.72 -10.47 15.89
CA ARG A 31 -0.51 -9.05 15.55
C ARG A 31 -1.08 -8.68 14.19
N ALA A 32 -1.03 -9.59 13.21
CA ALA A 32 -1.68 -9.39 11.91
C ALA A 32 -3.20 -9.26 12.06
N ALA A 33 -3.84 -10.11 12.87
CA ALA A 33 -5.27 -10.02 13.17
C ALA A 33 -5.62 -8.73 13.94
N GLU A 34 -4.81 -8.33 14.92
CA GLU A 34 -4.99 -7.05 15.64
C GLU A 34 -4.88 -5.85 14.70
N PHE A 35 -3.92 -5.87 13.77
CA PHE A 35 -3.77 -4.82 12.77
C PHE A 35 -4.99 -4.76 11.85
N ALA A 36 -5.38 -5.89 11.24
CA ALA A 36 -6.54 -5.98 10.36
C ALA A 36 -7.86 -5.57 11.05
N ALA A 37 -8.10 -6.03 12.27
CA ALA A 37 -9.31 -5.68 13.03
C ALA A 37 -9.39 -4.19 13.44
N SER A 38 -8.28 -3.47 13.36
CA SER A 38 -8.18 -2.06 13.72
C SER A 38 -8.06 -1.13 12.51
N PHE A 39 -8.17 -1.67 11.30
CA PHE A 39 -8.04 -0.96 10.05
C PHE A 39 -9.37 -0.30 9.66
N GLY A 40 -9.36 0.92 9.10
CA GLY A 40 -10.56 1.77 9.01
C GLY A 40 -11.65 1.24 8.07
N THR A 41 -11.29 0.39 7.12
CA THR A 41 -12.22 -0.28 6.19
C THR A 41 -12.86 -1.55 6.80
N VAL A 42 -12.34 -2.06 7.93
CA VAL A 42 -12.75 -3.31 8.56
C VAL A 42 -13.61 -3.04 9.79
N GLU A 43 -14.84 -3.55 9.79
CA GLU A 43 -15.73 -3.49 10.96
C GLU A 43 -15.52 -4.67 11.90
N ALA A 44 -15.31 -5.87 11.35
CA ALA A 44 -15.01 -7.07 12.14
C ALA A 44 -14.32 -8.16 11.31
N ILE A 45 -13.44 -8.94 11.94
CA ILE A 45 -12.97 -10.21 11.37
C ILE A 45 -14.04 -11.28 11.61
N LEU A 46 -14.47 -11.95 10.53
CA LEU A 46 -15.50 -12.99 10.56
C LEU A 46 -14.92 -14.40 10.57
N GLU A 47 -13.82 -14.60 9.85
CA GLU A 47 -13.16 -15.90 9.72
C GLU A 47 -11.66 -15.71 9.48
N ASP A 48 -10.85 -16.57 10.09
CA ASP A 48 -9.43 -16.73 9.76
C ASP A 48 -9.28 -17.82 8.69
N LEU A 49 -8.80 -17.42 7.50
CA LEU A 49 -8.64 -18.29 6.33
C LEU A 49 -7.26 -18.97 6.26
N GLY A 50 -6.39 -18.69 7.22
CA GLY A 50 -5.07 -19.28 7.34
C GLY A 50 -3.96 -18.49 6.62
N PRO A 51 -2.72 -18.97 6.71
CA PRO A 51 -1.58 -18.36 6.04
C PRO A 51 -1.70 -18.36 4.51
N ARG A 52 -1.16 -17.32 3.88
CA ARG A 52 -1.04 -17.16 2.43
C ARG A 52 0.31 -16.58 2.04
N SER A 53 0.72 -16.80 0.79
CA SER A 53 1.87 -16.08 0.23
C SER A 53 1.53 -14.61 0.06
N SER A 54 2.50 -13.70 0.25
CA SER A 54 2.34 -12.30 -0.15
C SER A 54 2.14 -12.13 -1.68
N LEU A 55 2.49 -13.16 -2.46
CA LEU A 55 2.24 -13.23 -3.91
C LEU A 55 0.79 -13.59 -4.26
N ASP A 56 0.05 -14.17 -3.32
CA ASP A 56 -1.33 -14.59 -3.54
C ASP A 56 -2.28 -13.39 -3.31
N VAL A 57 -2.00 -12.27 -3.98
CA VAL A 57 -2.76 -11.02 -3.82
C VAL A 57 -4.23 -11.27 -4.15
N PRO A 58 -5.18 -10.88 -3.28
CA PRO A 58 -6.60 -11.04 -3.55
C PRO A 58 -6.98 -10.32 -4.85
N HIS A 59 -7.40 -11.08 -5.85
CA HIS A 59 -8.01 -10.54 -7.06
C HIS A 59 -9.51 -10.86 -7.01
N PRO A 60 -10.37 -9.85 -6.79
CA PRO A 60 -11.79 -10.11 -6.59
C PRO A 60 -12.49 -10.45 -7.91
N ASP A 61 -12.73 -11.74 -8.15
CA ASP A 61 -13.53 -12.24 -9.27
C ASP A 61 -15.03 -12.25 -8.95
N ARG A 62 -15.37 -12.43 -7.67
CA ARG A 62 -16.75 -12.52 -7.17
C ARG A 62 -16.96 -11.58 -5.99
N ARG A 63 -18.22 -11.26 -5.71
CA ARG A 63 -18.57 -10.38 -4.59
C ARG A 63 -18.03 -10.84 -3.24
N ALA A 64 -17.99 -12.15 -3.01
CA ALA A 64 -17.47 -12.73 -1.77
C ALA A 64 -15.94 -12.64 -1.65
N ASP A 65 -15.23 -12.36 -2.74
CA ASP A 65 -13.78 -12.19 -2.74
C ASP A 65 -13.38 -10.79 -2.25
N LEU A 66 -14.28 -9.80 -2.37
CA LEU A 66 -14.10 -8.47 -1.79
C LEU A 66 -14.05 -8.48 -0.26
N ASP A 67 -14.61 -9.49 0.38
CA ASP A 67 -14.63 -9.60 1.85
C ASP A 67 -13.35 -10.27 2.38
N VAL A 68 -12.32 -10.46 1.53
CA VAL A 68 -11.07 -11.12 1.90
C VAL A 68 -9.93 -10.12 1.88
N VAL A 69 -9.28 -9.96 3.03
CA VAL A 69 -8.06 -9.16 3.18
C VAL A 69 -6.88 -10.06 3.54
N GLN A 70 -5.68 -9.63 3.19
CA GLN A 70 -4.43 -10.23 3.69
C GLN A 70 -3.72 -9.25 4.59
N ALA A 71 -3.35 -9.66 5.79
CA ALA A 71 -2.58 -8.82 6.70
C ALA A 71 -1.35 -9.55 7.22
N GLY A 72 -0.34 -8.80 7.62
CA GLY A 72 0.90 -9.34 8.15
C GLY A 72 1.55 -8.45 9.19
N ALA A 73 2.32 -9.08 10.06
CA ALA A 73 3.15 -8.43 11.07
C ALA A 73 4.51 -9.12 11.13
N TRP A 74 5.54 -8.45 10.61
CA TRP A 74 6.90 -8.99 10.45
C TRP A 74 7.89 -8.20 11.31
N GLY A 75 7.75 -8.32 12.63
CA GLY A 75 8.57 -7.55 13.58
C GLY A 75 8.12 -6.08 13.66
N HIS A 76 8.84 -5.19 12.99
CA HIS A 76 8.56 -3.74 12.97
C HIS A 76 7.80 -3.30 11.71
N VAL A 77 7.42 -4.25 10.84
CA VAL A 77 6.58 -4.01 9.66
C VAL A 77 5.19 -4.55 9.93
N LEU A 78 4.17 -3.74 9.68
CA LEU A 78 2.76 -4.14 9.60
C LEU A 78 2.28 -3.86 8.18
N GLY A 79 1.44 -4.72 7.63
CA GLY A 79 0.88 -4.52 6.30
C GLY A 79 -0.50 -5.12 6.16
N ILE A 80 -1.30 -4.52 5.31
CA ILE A 80 -2.58 -5.05 4.87
C ILE A 80 -2.74 -4.86 3.36
N CYS A 81 -3.32 -5.85 2.69
CA CYS A 81 -3.84 -5.77 1.34
C CYS A 81 -5.36 -5.91 1.41
N ASP A 82 -6.07 -4.87 0.98
CA ASP A 82 -7.52 -4.76 1.09
C ASP A 82 -8.13 -4.16 -0.19
N PRO A 83 -9.02 -4.86 -0.92
CA PRO A 83 -9.71 -4.33 -2.10
C PRO A 83 -10.48 -3.02 -1.84
N ALA A 84 -10.85 -2.72 -0.60
CA ALA A 84 -11.50 -1.47 -0.22
C ALA A 84 -10.60 -0.23 -0.37
N LEU A 85 -9.30 -0.41 -0.62
CA LEU A 85 -8.35 0.67 -0.90
C LEU A 85 -8.35 1.08 -2.39
N ALA A 86 -9.06 0.37 -3.26
CA ALA A 86 -9.18 0.76 -4.66
C ALA A 86 -10.31 1.79 -4.87
N ASP A 87 -10.11 2.67 -5.86
CA ASP A 87 -11.09 3.69 -6.26
C ASP A 87 -11.33 3.72 -7.77
N ASN A 88 -12.43 4.37 -8.19
CA ASN A 88 -12.78 4.61 -9.59
C ASN A 88 -12.46 6.04 -10.09
N GLY A 89 -11.60 6.76 -9.37
CA GLY A 89 -11.18 8.14 -9.62
C GLY A 89 -12.14 9.22 -9.11
N ASN A 90 -13.05 8.89 -8.18
CA ASN A 90 -13.94 9.86 -7.53
C ASN A 90 -13.62 10.09 -6.05
N ASP A 91 -12.68 9.33 -5.49
CA ASP A 91 -12.27 9.42 -4.09
C ASP A 91 -10.80 9.01 -3.91
N THR A 92 -10.30 8.99 -2.67
CA THR A 92 -8.90 8.61 -2.35
C THR A 92 -8.83 7.75 -1.08
N PRO A 93 -9.39 6.52 -1.10
CA PRO A 93 -9.48 5.65 0.07
C PRO A 93 -8.10 5.31 0.65
N LEU A 94 -7.07 5.14 -0.19
CA LEU A 94 -5.72 4.90 0.30
C LEU A 94 -5.20 6.09 1.10
N LEU A 95 -5.40 7.32 0.60
CA LEU A 95 -5.00 8.54 1.31
C LEU A 95 -5.68 8.65 2.68
N TYR A 96 -6.98 8.35 2.80
CA TYR A 96 -7.69 8.41 4.08
C TYR A 96 -7.16 7.42 5.10
N GLU A 97 -6.94 6.17 4.70
CA GLU A 97 -6.39 5.16 5.60
C GLU A 97 -4.93 5.47 5.96
N ALA A 98 -4.13 6.00 5.03
CA ALA A 98 -2.77 6.45 5.31
C ALA A 98 -2.73 7.61 6.32
N GLN A 99 -3.68 8.57 6.25
CA GLN A 99 -3.83 9.63 7.25
C GLN A 99 -4.11 9.05 8.65
N ALA A 100 -5.06 8.13 8.77
CA ALA A 100 -5.40 7.48 10.03
C ALA A 100 -4.20 6.71 10.62
N LEU A 101 -3.43 6.01 9.77
CA LEU A 101 -2.20 5.33 10.18
C LEU A 101 -1.11 6.31 10.60
N ARG A 102 -0.97 7.46 9.92
CA ARG A 102 0.01 8.50 10.28
C ARG A 102 -0.27 9.10 11.65
N GLU A 103 -1.53 9.28 12.02
CA GLU A 103 -1.94 9.73 13.35
C GLU A 103 -1.63 8.66 14.42
N ARG A 104 -1.90 7.38 14.11
CA ARG A 104 -1.69 6.26 15.03
C ARG A 104 -0.22 5.89 15.22
N PHE A 105 0.58 6.00 14.17
CA PHE A 105 1.99 5.60 14.14
C PHE A 105 2.86 6.78 13.71
N PRO A 106 3.01 7.81 14.55
CA PRO A 106 3.56 9.07 14.09
C PRO A 106 5.06 9.05 13.76
N ASP A 107 5.77 8.05 14.26
CA ASP A 107 7.19 7.85 14.01
C ASP A 107 7.46 6.81 12.90
N ALA A 108 6.42 6.28 12.26
CA ALA A 108 6.55 5.26 11.21
C ALA A 108 6.62 5.87 9.81
N ARG A 109 7.18 5.12 8.86
CA ARG A 109 6.94 5.33 7.43
C ARG A 109 5.63 4.64 7.08
N VAL A 110 4.71 5.37 6.46
CA VAL A 110 3.46 4.83 5.93
C VAL A 110 3.57 4.83 4.42
N VAL A 111 3.47 3.66 3.80
CA VAL A 111 3.63 3.51 2.34
C VAL A 111 2.49 2.67 1.81
N GLY A 112 1.78 3.22 0.83
CA GLY A 112 0.65 2.56 0.18
C GLY A 112 0.81 2.53 -1.31
N ARG A 113 0.29 1.47 -1.93
CA ARG A 113 0.22 1.31 -3.38
C ARG A 113 -1.08 0.63 -3.74
N VAL A 114 -1.75 1.20 -4.72
CA VAL A 114 -2.97 0.68 -5.30
C VAL A 114 -2.81 0.70 -6.81
N HIS A 115 -3.02 -0.44 -7.44
CA HIS A 115 -3.25 -0.55 -8.87
C HIS A 115 -4.43 -1.48 -9.08
N PHE A 116 -5.50 -0.99 -9.69
CA PHE A 116 -6.64 -1.80 -10.04
C PHE A 116 -7.14 -1.51 -11.46
N HIS A 117 -7.71 -2.53 -12.10
CA HIS A 117 -8.23 -2.47 -13.46
C HIS A 117 -9.75 -2.70 -13.44
N ALA A 118 -10.51 -1.62 -13.64
CA ALA A 118 -11.98 -1.61 -13.59
C ALA A 118 -12.58 -1.08 -14.91
N GLY A 119 -12.13 -1.61 -16.04
CA GLY A 119 -12.42 -1.06 -17.38
C GLY A 119 -11.40 -0.01 -17.84
N ALA A 120 -10.72 0.66 -16.90
CA ALA A 120 -9.49 1.41 -17.10
C ALA A 120 -8.56 1.16 -15.90
N ASP A 121 -7.25 1.35 -16.10
CA ASP A 121 -6.27 1.28 -15.02
C ASP A 121 -6.30 2.55 -14.18
N HIS A 122 -6.47 2.39 -12.87
CA HIS A 122 -6.33 3.48 -11.90
C HIS A 122 -5.25 3.11 -10.89
N THR A 123 -4.40 4.08 -10.58
CA THR A 123 -3.32 3.94 -9.60
C THR A 123 -3.44 4.97 -8.50
N GLU A 124 -3.10 4.57 -7.27
CA GLU A 124 -2.95 5.48 -6.13
C GLU A 124 -1.71 5.06 -5.32
N ASP A 125 -0.72 5.93 -5.18
CA ASP A 125 0.53 5.68 -4.46
C ASP A 125 0.74 6.76 -3.40
N ILE A 126 1.25 6.36 -2.23
CA ILE A 126 1.55 7.28 -1.14
C ILE A 126 2.80 6.87 -0.38
N VAL A 127 3.64 7.84 -0.06
CA VAL A 127 4.72 7.69 0.91
C VAL A 127 4.61 8.83 1.91
N TRP A 128 4.58 8.50 3.20
CA TRP A 128 4.62 9.47 4.28
C TRP A 128 5.69 9.10 5.29
N LEU A 129 6.69 9.98 5.43
CA LEU A 129 7.84 9.76 6.28
C LEU A 129 7.65 10.36 7.69
N PRO A 130 8.40 9.88 8.70
CA PRO A 130 8.30 10.36 10.07
C PRO A 130 8.61 11.85 10.23
N ASP A 131 9.49 12.41 9.40
CA ASP A 131 9.86 13.83 9.40
C ASP A 131 8.81 14.74 8.76
N GLY A 132 7.75 14.16 8.20
CA GLY A 132 6.63 14.85 7.58
C GLY A 132 6.74 14.98 6.06
N ALA A 133 7.87 14.62 5.44
CA ALA A 133 7.96 14.53 3.98
C ALA A 133 6.94 13.51 3.46
N MET A 134 6.18 13.89 2.45
CA MET A 134 5.09 13.08 1.92
C MET A 134 4.84 13.39 0.45
N PHE A 135 4.50 12.37 -0.33
CA PHE A 135 3.81 12.53 -1.60
C PHE A 135 2.61 11.59 -1.68
N HIS A 136 1.65 11.98 -2.50
CA HIS A 136 0.49 11.18 -2.92
C HIS A 136 0.32 11.37 -4.42
N ALA A 137 0.12 10.29 -5.16
CA ALA A 137 -0.09 10.30 -6.60
C ALA A 137 -1.32 9.46 -6.93
N SER A 138 -2.29 10.00 -7.66
CA SER A 138 -3.54 9.28 -7.98
C SER A 138 -4.07 9.65 -9.35
N GLY A 139 -4.51 8.66 -10.12
CA GLY A 139 -5.17 8.89 -11.40
C GLY A 139 -5.03 7.73 -12.39
N TRP A 140 -5.19 8.05 -13.67
CA TRP A 140 -5.09 7.10 -14.78
C TRP A 140 -3.71 7.22 -15.45
N PRO A 141 -2.84 6.20 -15.40
CA PRO A 141 -1.56 6.23 -16.11
C PRO A 141 -1.75 6.49 -17.61
N GLY A 142 -1.00 7.46 -18.14
CA GLY A 142 -1.07 7.90 -19.53
C GLY A 142 -2.37 8.64 -19.93
N ASP A 143 -3.22 9.03 -18.97
CA ASP A 143 -4.42 9.82 -19.22
C ASP A 143 -4.64 10.89 -18.13
N GLU A 144 -5.62 11.76 -18.32
CA GLU A 144 -6.04 12.77 -17.36
C GLU A 144 -7.44 12.50 -16.80
N PRO A 145 -7.72 12.88 -15.54
CA PRO A 145 -6.86 13.63 -14.63
C PRO A 145 -5.87 12.73 -13.86
N PHE A 146 -4.71 13.31 -13.54
CA PHE A 146 -3.73 12.73 -12.64
C PHE A 146 -3.30 13.78 -11.63
N VAL A 147 -3.33 13.45 -10.35
CA VAL A 147 -3.16 14.39 -9.25
C VAL A 147 -1.94 13.99 -8.43
N ILE A 148 -1.04 14.96 -8.23
CA ILE A 148 0.07 14.86 -7.29
C ILE A 148 -0.21 15.78 -6.09
N GLY A 149 -0.17 15.21 -4.90
CA GLY A 149 -0.19 15.90 -3.61
C GLY A 149 1.16 15.76 -2.91
N GLY A 150 1.51 16.75 -2.08
CA GLY A 150 2.77 16.75 -1.35
C GLY A 150 3.97 17.14 -2.20
N ASP A 151 5.15 16.63 -1.84
CA ASP A 151 6.45 16.96 -2.44
C ASP A 151 7.29 15.67 -2.60
N PRO A 152 7.29 15.05 -3.78
CA PRO A 152 8.10 13.87 -4.08
C PRO A 152 9.60 14.10 -3.90
N ASP A 153 10.11 15.30 -4.21
CA ASP A 153 11.53 15.63 -4.05
C ASP A 153 11.93 15.69 -2.58
N ALA A 154 11.05 16.18 -1.70
CA ALA A 154 11.26 16.13 -0.26
C ALA A 154 11.34 14.68 0.26
N VAL A 155 10.52 13.77 -0.27
CA VAL A 155 10.58 12.33 0.05
C VAL A 155 11.90 11.71 -0.42
N ILE A 156 12.29 11.97 -1.67
CA ILE A 156 13.57 11.51 -2.24
C ILE A 156 14.75 12.00 -1.39
N SER A 157 14.75 13.28 -1.02
CA SER A 157 15.78 13.91 -0.20
C SER A 157 15.86 13.30 1.20
N SER A 158 14.71 13.12 1.87
CA SER A 158 14.63 12.54 3.22
C SER A 158 15.12 11.08 3.28
N LEU A 159 14.82 10.30 2.25
CA LEU A 159 15.30 8.92 2.10
C LEU A 159 16.77 8.85 1.67
N GLY A 160 17.37 9.96 1.25
CA GLY A 160 18.74 10.01 0.73
C GLY A 160 18.91 9.26 -0.59
N LEU A 161 17.85 9.18 -1.40
CA LEU A 161 17.89 8.49 -2.69
C LEU A 161 18.73 9.32 -3.68
N THR A 162 19.69 8.67 -4.34
CA THR A 162 20.54 9.32 -5.35
C THR A 162 19.92 9.19 -6.73
N THR A 163 20.32 10.04 -7.68
CA THR A 163 19.92 9.94 -9.09
C THR A 163 20.16 8.54 -9.67
N GLU A 164 21.30 7.93 -9.36
CA GLU A 164 21.62 6.56 -9.79
C GLU A 164 20.60 5.52 -9.28
N VAL A 165 20.11 5.68 -8.04
CA VAL A 165 19.08 4.79 -7.48
C VAL A 165 17.74 4.97 -8.20
N LEU A 166 17.35 6.22 -8.47
CA LEU A 166 16.12 6.54 -9.19
C LEU A 166 16.16 5.97 -10.61
N GLU A 167 17.26 6.20 -11.35
CA GLU A 167 17.47 5.68 -12.70
C GLU A 167 17.47 4.14 -12.75
N ASN A 168 18.13 3.49 -11.78
CA ASN A 168 18.12 2.03 -11.67
C ASN A 168 16.73 1.45 -11.36
N ALA A 169 15.89 2.22 -10.66
CA ALA A 169 14.49 1.88 -10.44
C ALA A 169 13.57 2.23 -11.63
N GLY A 170 14.11 2.87 -12.67
CA GLY A 170 13.32 3.35 -13.81
C GLY A 170 12.42 4.54 -13.48
N LEU A 171 12.68 5.24 -12.37
CA LEU A 171 11.89 6.37 -11.91
C LEU A 171 12.46 7.68 -12.47
N TYR A 172 11.68 8.32 -13.33
CA TYR A 172 11.96 9.64 -13.88
C TYR A 172 10.80 10.56 -13.52
N LEU A 173 11.06 11.57 -12.70
CA LEU A 173 10.04 12.54 -12.33
C LEU A 173 9.88 13.55 -13.48
N ASP A 174 8.72 13.53 -14.11
CA ASP A 174 8.30 14.54 -15.07
C ASP A 174 7.16 15.38 -14.47
N GLU A 175 7.45 16.64 -14.14
CA GLU A 175 6.45 17.56 -13.60
C GLU A 175 5.39 17.96 -14.65
N ASP A 176 5.75 17.91 -15.94
CA ASP A 176 4.85 18.26 -17.05
C ASP A 176 3.96 17.08 -17.44
N GLU A 177 4.43 15.83 -17.25
CA GLU A 177 3.70 14.58 -17.56
C GLU A 177 3.67 13.61 -16.34
N PRO A 178 3.04 14.00 -15.21
CA PRO A 178 3.06 13.19 -13.99
C PRO A 178 2.32 11.85 -14.14
N ASN A 179 1.41 11.73 -15.09
CA ASN A 179 0.68 10.51 -15.44
C ASN A 179 1.53 9.47 -16.19
N GLU A 180 2.71 9.84 -16.68
CA GLU A 180 3.70 8.94 -17.30
C GLU A 180 4.77 8.45 -16.30
N THR A 181 4.75 8.98 -15.07
CA THR A 181 5.71 8.61 -14.02
C THR A 181 5.24 7.35 -13.26
N GLU A 182 6.12 6.37 -13.10
CA GLU A 182 5.87 5.14 -12.31
C GLU A 182 6.01 5.39 -10.80
N TRP A 183 5.02 6.04 -10.19
CA TRP A 183 5.06 6.45 -8.77
C TRP A 183 5.20 5.28 -7.79
N SER A 184 4.68 4.10 -8.14
CA SER A 184 4.83 2.87 -7.35
C SER A 184 6.30 2.47 -7.14
N ALA A 185 7.21 2.89 -8.03
CA ALA A 185 8.65 2.69 -7.87
C ALA A 185 9.21 3.50 -6.69
N LEU A 186 8.75 4.75 -6.49
CA LEU A 186 9.15 5.56 -5.33
C LEU A 186 8.63 4.95 -4.02
N ALA A 187 7.40 4.45 -4.01
CA ALA A 187 6.84 3.72 -2.88
C ALA A 187 7.65 2.46 -2.55
N THR A 188 8.05 1.71 -3.58
CA THR A 188 8.92 0.53 -3.44
C THR A 188 10.29 0.91 -2.85
N LEU A 189 10.90 1.99 -3.33
CA LEU A 189 12.18 2.49 -2.77
C LEU A 189 12.04 2.95 -1.31
N ALA A 190 10.91 3.52 -0.92
CA ALA A 190 10.67 3.99 0.45
C ALA A 190 10.63 2.87 1.49
N LEU A 191 10.12 1.69 1.11
CA LEU A 191 10.15 0.47 1.92
C LEU A 191 11.46 -0.31 1.76
N GLY A 192 12.04 -0.29 0.55
CA GLY A 192 13.27 -1.01 0.23
C GLY A 192 13.19 -2.49 0.62
N PRO A 193 14.19 -3.05 1.31
CA PRO A 193 14.20 -4.46 1.70
C PRO A 193 13.14 -4.85 2.74
N ALA A 194 12.52 -3.86 3.38
CA ALA A 194 11.44 -4.08 4.32
C ALA A 194 10.07 -4.20 3.64
N ASP A 195 10.01 -4.01 2.31
CA ASP A 195 8.79 -4.26 1.54
C ASP A 195 8.39 -5.74 1.66
N PRO A 196 7.22 -6.05 2.25
CA PRO A 196 6.78 -7.42 2.43
C PRO A 196 6.04 -7.97 1.21
N TRP A 197 5.65 -7.11 0.26
CA TRP A 197 4.79 -7.47 -0.85
C TRP A 197 5.59 -7.97 -2.04
N ASN A 198 4.95 -8.76 -2.90
CA ASN A 198 5.57 -9.38 -4.08
C ASN A 198 6.79 -10.28 -3.76
N ARG A 199 6.80 -10.92 -2.59
CA ARG A 199 7.91 -11.74 -2.10
C ARG A 199 7.51 -13.17 -1.79
N PRO A 200 8.09 -14.19 -2.47
CA PRO A 200 7.74 -15.59 -2.25
C PRO A 200 8.12 -16.12 -0.86
N ASP A 201 9.10 -15.50 -0.20
CA ASP A 201 9.57 -15.86 1.14
C ASP A 201 8.71 -15.27 2.27
N VAL A 202 7.77 -14.37 1.94
CA VAL A 202 6.94 -13.67 2.91
C VAL A 202 5.55 -14.31 2.97
N GLN A 203 5.12 -14.63 4.19
CA GLN A 203 3.78 -15.14 4.48
C GLN A 203 2.93 -14.03 5.11
N THR A 204 1.66 -13.98 4.73
CA THR A 204 0.60 -13.17 5.34
C THR A 204 -0.40 -14.08 6.04
N GLN A 205 -1.39 -13.49 6.70
CA GLN A 205 -2.59 -14.16 7.20
C GLN A 205 -3.79 -13.63 6.41
N ALA A 206 -4.60 -14.53 5.84
CA ALA A 206 -5.82 -14.13 5.16
C ALA A 206 -7.02 -14.17 6.12
N PHE A 207 -7.86 -13.15 6.04
CA PHE A 207 -9.06 -13.03 6.86
C PHE A 207 -10.26 -12.76 5.98
N ARG A 208 -11.40 -13.39 6.31
CA ARG A 208 -12.70 -12.90 5.86
C ARG A 208 -13.18 -11.84 6.84
N VAL A 209 -13.61 -10.70 6.34
CA VAL A 209 -14.01 -9.54 7.15
C VAL A 209 -15.39 -9.03 6.76
N GLY A 210 -16.06 -8.42 7.73
CA GLY A 210 -17.16 -7.49 7.45
C GLY A 210 -16.54 -6.11 7.26
N HIS A 211 -16.69 -5.53 6.07
CA HIS A 211 -16.27 -4.17 5.79
C HIS A 211 -17.27 -3.15 6.31
N THR A 212 -16.79 -1.94 6.59
CA THR A 212 -17.67 -0.83 6.94
C THR A 212 -18.65 -0.54 5.80
N GLY A 213 -19.82 0.02 6.13
CA GLY A 213 -20.85 0.31 5.13
C GLY A 213 -20.40 1.28 4.03
N SER A 214 -19.43 2.17 4.30
CA SER A 214 -18.81 3.03 3.27
C SER A 214 -17.93 2.22 2.32
N ALA A 215 -17.04 1.37 2.85
CA ALA A 215 -16.17 0.51 2.05
C ALA A 215 -16.98 -0.44 1.17
N VAL A 216 -18.05 -1.06 1.70
CA VAL A 216 -18.95 -1.91 0.91
C VAL A 216 -19.55 -1.16 -0.28
N ARG A 217 -20.07 0.06 -0.08
CA ARG A 217 -20.66 0.85 -1.17
C ARG A 217 -19.63 1.24 -2.22
N ALA A 218 -18.44 1.65 -1.79
CA ALA A 218 -17.35 2.02 -2.70
C ALA A 218 -16.94 0.83 -3.58
N MET A 219 -16.67 -0.33 -2.98
CA MET A 219 -16.30 -1.51 -3.72
C MET A 219 -17.42 -2.03 -4.64
N GLU A 220 -18.68 -2.03 -4.19
CA GLU A 220 -19.79 -2.49 -5.05
C GLU A 220 -19.95 -1.64 -6.31
N HIS A 221 -19.77 -0.31 -6.20
CA HIS A 221 -19.76 0.58 -7.35
C HIS A 221 -18.54 0.39 -8.26
N LEU A 222 -17.40 -0.01 -7.71
CA LEU A 222 -16.16 -0.20 -8.46
C LEU A 222 -16.12 -1.56 -9.20
N TYR A 223 -16.47 -2.65 -8.52
CA TYR A 223 -16.23 -4.01 -9.00
C TYR A 223 -17.43 -4.68 -9.69
N PHE A 224 -18.66 -4.19 -9.50
CA PHE A 224 -19.88 -4.82 -10.02
C PHE A 224 -20.75 -3.87 -10.85
N ILE A 225 -20.14 -3.21 -11.83
CA ILE A 225 -20.81 -2.36 -12.83
C ILE A 225 -21.57 -3.20 -13.85
#